data_AF-A0A7C3H9A4-F1
#
_entry.id   AF-A0A7C3H9A4-F1
#
_cell.length_a   1.000
_cell.length_b   1.000
_cell.length_c   1.000
_cell.angle_alpha   90.00
_cell.angle_beta   90.00
_cell.angle_gamma   90.00
#
_symmetry.space_group_name_H-M   'P 1'
#
loop_
_entity.id
_entity.type
_entity.pdbx_description
1 polymer ?
#
loop_
_entity_poly.entity_id
_entity_poly.type
_entity_poly.pdbx_seq_one_letter_code
_entity_poly.pdbx_strand_id
1 'polypeptide(L)'
;MRSIGSTFELIDAFQRPLGRILVEQRQDSLVVGRFIPGPAFSTIKHLFRRFEQAVNAQALSVVDELDAQIAALGLRLRRPGDVQETEIKDVQIWSDGNITFYLSEDIPAQADVYRSLFEHPIMASVPQP
;
A
#
# COMPACT_ATOMS: atom_id res chain seq x y z
N MET A 1 4.83 -5.65 15.74
CA MET A 1 4.56 -4.31 16.31
C MET A 1 3.05 -4.05 16.36
N ARG A 2 2.42 -3.99 17.54
CA ARG A 2 1.07 -3.41 17.67
C ARG A 2 1.24 -1.89 17.86
N SER A 3 1.00 -1.11 16.82
CA SER A 3 1.37 0.33 16.75
C SER A 3 0.17 1.27 16.53
N ILE A 4 -1.02 0.89 16.95
CA ILE A 4 -2.19 1.78 16.91
C ILE A 4 -1.90 3.04 17.75
N GLY A 5 -2.22 4.21 17.20
CA GLY A 5 -1.92 5.53 17.80
C GLY A 5 -0.47 6.00 17.61
N SER A 6 0.40 5.20 17.00
CA SER A 6 1.78 5.61 16.73
C SER A 6 1.86 6.54 15.52
N THR A 7 2.81 7.47 15.56
CA THR A 7 3.12 8.36 14.44
C THR A 7 4.46 7.95 13.80
N PHE A 8 4.47 7.88 12.47
CA PHE A 8 5.67 7.62 11.66
C PHE A 8 5.90 8.76 10.67
N GLU A 9 7.15 8.98 10.29
CA GLU A 9 7.49 9.78 9.11
C GLU A 9 7.41 8.90 7.86
N LEU A 10 6.79 9.42 6.80
CA LEU A 10 6.85 8.85 5.46
C LEU A 10 8.01 9.50 4.71
N ILE A 11 8.93 8.69 4.20
CA ILE A 11 10.08 9.13 3.42
C ILE A 11 10.12 8.40 2.07
N ASP A 12 10.76 9.01 1.07
CA ASP A 12 11.04 8.37 -0.21
C ASP A 12 12.44 7.74 -0.27
N ALA A 13 12.77 7.09 -1.39
CA ALA A 13 14.08 6.50 -1.64
C ALA A 13 15.25 7.49 -1.56
N PHE A 14 14.98 8.80 -1.67
CA PHE A 14 15.97 9.87 -1.54
C PHE A 14 16.04 10.47 -0.13
N GLN A 15 15.45 9.80 0.86
CA GLN A 15 15.40 10.25 2.26
C GLN A 15 14.64 11.58 2.46
N ARG A 16 13.80 11.97 1.50
CA ARG A 16 13.02 13.21 1.60
C ARG A 16 11.77 12.96 2.43
N PRO A 17 11.52 13.76 3.50
CA PRO A 17 10.32 13.63 4.30
C PRO A 17 9.09 14.11 3.53
N LEU A 18 8.21 13.17 3.22
CA LEU A 18 6.97 13.40 2.50
C LEU A 18 5.83 13.78 3.45
N GLY A 19 5.87 13.35 4.71
CA GLY A 19 4.83 13.70 5.68
C GLY A 19 4.83 12.80 6.89
N ARG A 20 3.72 12.81 7.63
CA ARG A 20 3.52 11.95 8.81
C ARG A 20 2.31 11.06 8.62
N ILE A 21 2.38 9.88 9.21
CA ILE A 21 1.30 8.90 9.23
C ILE A 21 0.93 8.65 10.68
N LEU A 22 -0.33 8.88 11.02
CA LEU A 22 -0.94 8.42 12.27
C LEU A 22 -1.61 7.08 12.01
N VAL A 23 -1.13 6.01 12.63
CA VAL A 23 -1.71 4.68 12.48
C VAL A 23 -2.99 4.57 13.31
N GLU A 24 -4.11 4.29 12.65
CA GLU A 24 -5.42 4.14 13.30
C GLU A 24 -5.78 2.66 13.48
N GLN A 25 -5.45 1.83 12.50
CA GLN A 25 -5.72 0.40 12.52
C GLN A 25 -4.57 -0.38 11.89
N ARG A 26 -4.34 -1.58 12.40
CA ARG A 26 -3.47 -2.59 11.78
C ARG A 26 -4.16 -3.94 11.80
N GLN A 27 -4.25 -4.58 10.65
CA GLN A 27 -4.72 -5.96 10.50
C GLN A 27 -3.63 -6.73 9.76
N ASP A 28 -2.95 -7.63 10.48
CA ASP A 28 -1.75 -8.33 10.01
C ASP A 28 -0.69 -7.35 9.48
N SER A 29 -0.56 -7.29 8.18
CA SER A 29 0.41 -6.52 7.40
C SER A 29 -0.17 -5.23 6.85
N LEU A 30 -1.50 -5.16 6.74
CA LEU A 30 -2.24 -4.00 6.28
C LEU A 30 -2.31 -2.98 7.41
N VAL A 31 -1.98 -1.74 7.07
CA VAL A 31 -2.06 -0.60 7.96
C VAL A 31 -3.01 0.42 7.35
N VAL A 32 -3.90 0.94 8.19
CA VAL A 32 -4.83 2.04 7.86
C VAL A 32 -4.55 3.19 8.80
N GLY A 33 -4.55 4.41 8.26
CA GLY A 33 -4.38 5.59 9.09
C GLY A 33 -4.63 6.90 8.38
N ARG A 34 -4.10 7.97 8.98
CA ARG A 34 -4.22 9.35 8.48
C ARG A 34 -2.86 9.86 8.05
N PHE A 35 -2.80 10.42 6.85
CA PHE A 35 -1.63 11.07 6.30
C PHE A 35 -1.72 12.59 6.48
N ILE A 36 -0.66 13.16 7.03
CA ILE A 36 -0.47 14.61 7.17
C ILE A 36 0.68 15.00 6.24
N PRO A 37 0.39 15.71 5.12
CA PRO A 37 1.39 16.00 4.12
C PRO A 37 2.46 16.96 4.63
N GLY A 38 3.71 16.65 4.33
CA GLY A 38 4.86 17.54 4.46
C GLY A 38 5.13 18.32 3.17
N PRO A 39 6.09 19.27 3.19
CA PRO A 39 6.36 20.15 2.04
C PRO A 39 6.74 19.39 0.76
N ALA A 40 7.54 18.33 0.88
CA ALA A 40 8.01 17.56 -0.28
C ALA A 40 6.90 16.75 -0.97
N PHE A 41 5.78 16.48 -0.27
CA PHE A 41 4.65 15.76 -0.85
C PHE A 41 4.06 16.44 -2.08
N SER A 42 4.14 17.77 -2.14
CA SER A 42 3.64 18.56 -3.28
C SER A 42 4.20 18.08 -4.62
N THR A 43 5.43 17.54 -4.63
CA THR A 43 6.10 17.02 -5.83
C THR A 43 5.48 15.72 -6.35
N ILE A 44 4.91 14.89 -5.49
CA ILE A 44 4.35 13.56 -5.83
C ILE A 44 2.82 13.49 -5.68
N LYS A 45 2.19 14.51 -5.09
CA LYS A 45 0.73 14.58 -4.84
C LYS A 45 -0.10 14.29 -6.09
N HIS A 46 0.39 14.67 -7.26
CA HIS A 46 -0.30 14.46 -8.52
C HIS A 46 -0.45 12.97 -8.87
N LEU A 47 0.49 12.10 -8.48
CA LEU A 47 0.41 10.65 -8.71
C LEU A 47 -0.78 10.05 -7.95
N PHE A 48 -0.86 10.33 -6.65
CA PHE A 48 -1.95 9.86 -5.79
C PHE A 48 -3.32 10.41 -6.23
N ARG A 49 -3.39 11.67 -6.63
CA ARG A 49 -4.64 12.25 -7.16
C ARG A 49 -5.07 11.58 -8.46
N ARG A 50 -4.14 11.30 -9.38
CA ARG A 50 -4.44 10.59 -10.63
C ARG A 50 -4.87 9.16 -10.34
N PHE A 51 -4.25 8.50 -9.37
CA PHE A 51 -4.62 7.15 -8.94
C PHE A 51 -6.07 7.13 -8.44
N GLU A 52 -6.42 8.04 -7.53
CA GLU A 52 -7.79 8.19 -7.02
C GLU A 52 -8.80 8.43 -8.16
N GLN A 53 -8.47 9.28 -9.12
CA GLN A 53 -9.30 9.52 -10.30
C GLN A 53 -9.47 8.27 -11.18
N ALA A 54 -8.39 7.50 -11.39
CA ALA A 54 -8.41 6.28 -12.19
C ALA A 54 -9.25 5.18 -11.53
N VAL A 55 -9.14 5.02 -10.21
CA VAL A 55 -9.98 4.11 -9.41
C VAL A 55 -11.45 4.49 -9.53
N ASN A 56 -11.78 5.77 -9.33
CA ASN A 56 -13.16 6.27 -9.47
C ASN A 56 -13.73 6.07 -10.88
N ALA A 57 -12.88 6.18 -11.91
CA ALA A 57 -13.25 5.96 -13.31
C ALA A 57 -13.22 4.48 -13.75
N GLN A 58 -12.85 3.54 -12.85
CA GLN A 58 -12.67 2.11 -13.14
C GLN A 58 -11.68 1.85 -14.30
N ALA A 59 -10.68 2.71 -14.46
CA ALA A 59 -9.68 2.61 -15.52
C ALA A 59 -8.51 1.71 -15.09
N LEU A 60 -8.75 0.39 -14.99
CA LEU A 60 -7.81 -0.58 -14.39
C LEU A 60 -6.39 -0.50 -14.96
N SER A 61 -6.21 -0.41 -16.28
CA SER A 61 -4.86 -0.31 -16.87
C SER A 61 -4.10 0.96 -16.45
N VAL A 62 -4.81 2.06 -16.18
CA VAL A 62 -4.21 3.31 -15.69
C VAL A 62 -3.91 3.20 -14.20
N VAL A 63 -4.75 2.49 -13.43
CA VAL A 63 -4.50 2.16 -12.02
C VAL A 63 -3.19 1.38 -11.90
N ASP A 64 -3.00 0.33 -12.70
CA ASP A 64 -1.79 -0.51 -12.68
C ASP A 64 -0.52 0.31 -13.01
N GLU A 65 -0.60 1.20 -14.01
CA GLU A 65 0.53 2.07 -14.39
C GLU A 65 0.90 3.05 -13.27
N LEU A 66 -0.10 3.62 -12.60
CA LEU A 66 0.10 4.58 -11.52
C LEU A 66 0.58 3.90 -10.23
N ASP A 67 0.11 2.69 -9.96
CA ASP A 67 0.57 1.87 -8.84
C ASP A 67 2.07 1.58 -8.98
N ALA A 68 2.52 1.16 -10.16
CA ALA A 68 3.94 0.95 -10.45
C ALA A 68 4.78 2.23 -10.28
N GLN A 69 4.26 3.39 -10.69
CA GLN A 69 4.93 4.68 -10.48
C GLN A 69 5.03 5.05 -9.00
N ILE A 70 3.99 4.77 -8.20
CA ILE A 70 3.99 5.00 -6.76
C ILE A 70 4.97 4.05 -6.06
N ALA A 71 5.00 2.77 -6.44
CA ALA A 71 5.94 1.79 -5.93
C ALA A 71 7.41 2.21 -6.20
N ALA A 72 7.69 2.77 -7.39
CA ALA A 72 9.01 3.27 -7.76
C ALA A 72 9.51 4.44 -6.90
N LEU A 73 8.66 5.08 -6.10
CA LEU A 73 9.09 6.09 -5.12
C LEU A 73 9.90 5.48 -3.96
N GLY A 74 9.83 4.16 -3.77
CA GLY A 74 10.58 3.43 -2.73
C GLY A 74 10.23 3.92 -1.33
N LEU A 75 8.93 4.01 -1.04
CA LEU A 75 8.42 4.60 0.19
C LEU A 75 8.78 3.76 1.42
N ARG A 76 9.16 4.46 2.49
CA ARG A 76 9.51 3.85 3.78
C ARG A 76 8.92 4.60 4.95
N LEU A 77 8.75 3.90 6.05
CA LEU A 77 8.40 4.46 7.35
C LEU A 77 9.65 4.60 8.20
N ARG A 78 9.72 5.71 8.93
CA ARG A 78 10.72 5.91 9.98
C ARG A 78 10.02 6.40 11.24
N ARG A 79 10.42 5.90 12.41
CA ARG A 79 9.93 6.48 13.67
C ARG A 79 10.67 7.79 13.94
N PRO A 80 9.99 8.83 14.49
CA PRO A 80 10.67 10.05 14.90
C PRO A 80 11.83 9.74 15.86
N GLY A 81 13.05 10.16 15.49
CA GLY A 81 14.26 9.94 16.30
C GLY A 81 14.90 8.56 16.18
N ASP A 82 14.39 7.69 15.32
CA ASP A 82 14.97 6.39 15.02
C ASP A 82 15.70 6.41 13.66
N VAL A 83 16.72 5.55 13.52
CA VAL A 83 17.46 5.35 12.26
C VAL A 83 16.87 4.18 11.48
N GLN A 84 16.15 3.28 12.15
CA GLN A 84 15.56 2.12 11.50
C GLN A 84 14.38 2.52 10.60
N GLU A 85 14.42 2.03 9.37
CA GLU A 85 13.40 2.25 8.35
C GLU A 85 12.72 0.94 7.99
N THR A 86 11.41 1.02 7.73
CA THR A 86 10.61 -0.12 7.26
C THR A 86 10.07 0.18 5.88
N GLU A 87 10.37 -0.67 4.90
CA GLU A 87 9.81 -0.56 3.56
C GLU A 87 8.30 -0.86 3.56
N ILE A 88 7.54 -0.07 2.83
CA ILE A 88 6.09 -0.24 2.67
C ILE A 88 5.70 -0.36 1.20
N LYS A 89 4.60 -1.07 0.94
CA LYS A 89 4.11 -1.40 -0.40
C LYS A 89 2.63 -1.06 -0.54
N ASP A 90 2.18 -1.03 -1.79
CA ASP A 90 0.79 -0.77 -2.20
C ASP A 90 0.22 0.48 -1.49
N VAL A 91 1.01 1.56 -1.49
CA VAL A 91 0.70 2.77 -0.74
C VAL A 91 -0.37 3.57 -1.48
N GLN A 92 -1.51 3.76 -0.83
CA GLN A 92 -2.61 4.56 -1.35
C GLN A 92 -2.87 5.72 -0.40
N ILE A 93 -2.80 6.94 -0.93
CA ILE A 93 -3.11 8.17 -0.19
C ILE A 93 -4.28 8.87 -0.89
N TRP A 94 -5.35 9.09 -0.15
CA TRP A 94 -6.58 9.67 -0.65
C TRP A 94 -6.66 11.16 -0.37
N SER A 95 -7.43 11.90 -1.17
CA SER A 95 -7.58 13.36 -1.03
C SER A 95 -8.21 13.78 0.30
N ASP A 96 -8.92 12.89 0.99
CA ASP A 96 -9.48 13.11 2.32
C ASP A 96 -8.45 12.92 3.45
N GLY A 97 -7.21 12.54 3.12
CA GLY A 97 -6.12 12.29 4.05
C GLY A 97 -6.05 10.86 4.60
N ASN A 98 -6.89 9.93 4.15
CA ASN A 98 -6.75 8.52 4.47
C ASN A 98 -5.54 7.92 3.76
N ILE A 99 -4.86 7.00 4.44
CA ILE A 99 -3.75 6.23 3.86
C ILE A 99 -3.88 4.76 4.20
N THR A 100 -3.57 3.91 3.22
CA THR A 100 -3.46 2.46 3.35
C THR A 100 -2.17 1.96 2.73
N PHE A 101 -1.52 0.99 3.37
CA PHE A 101 -0.30 0.35 2.86
C PHE A 101 -0.04 -0.99 3.54
N TYR A 102 0.84 -1.79 2.94
CA TYR A 102 1.35 -3.03 3.52
C TYR A 102 2.77 -2.86 4.03
N LEU A 103 3.07 -3.48 5.18
CA LEU A 103 4.44 -3.61 5.68
C LEU A 103 5.16 -4.73 4.92
N SER A 104 6.36 -4.45 4.40
CA SER A 104 7.13 -5.44 3.62
C SER A 104 7.62 -6.63 4.43
N GLU A 105 7.69 -6.50 5.76
CA GLU A 105 8.15 -7.54 6.67
C GLU A 105 7.11 -8.64 6.94
N ASP A 106 5.93 -8.56 6.32
CA ASP A 106 4.80 -9.43 6.66
C ASP A 106 3.96 -9.77 5.41
N ILE A 107 4.58 -10.22 4.31
CA ILE A 107 3.78 -10.79 3.22
C ILE A 107 3.63 -12.30 3.49
N PRO A 108 2.46 -12.83 3.93
CA PRO A 108 2.12 -14.18 3.51
C PRO A 108 1.98 -14.09 2.00
N ALA A 109 2.89 -14.74 1.27
CA ALA A 109 3.00 -14.73 -0.17
C ALA A 109 1.62 -14.83 -0.86
N GLN A 110 1.01 -13.68 -1.19
CA GLN A 110 -0.28 -13.62 -1.91
C GLN A 110 -0.12 -13.91 -3.41
N ALA A 111 1.01 -14.52 -3.81
CA ALA A 111 1.18 -15.15 -5.11
C ALA A 111 0.58 -16.57 -5.17
N ASP A 112 0.26 -17.21 -4.04
CA ASP A 112 -0.29 -18.58 -4.03
C ASP A 112 -1.82 -18.69 -4.02
N VAL A 113 -2.55 -17.62 -3.68
CA VAL A 113 -4.02 -17.67 -3.66
C VAL A 113 -4.60 -17.70 -5.07
N TYR A 114 -3.96 -17.04 -6.03
CA TYR A 114 -4.39 -17.10 -7.44
C TYR A 114 -3.96 -18.40 -8.13
N ARG A 115 -2.98 -19.15 -7.63
CA ARG A 115 -2.58 -20.44 -8.22
C ARG A 115 -3.52 -21.58 -7.82
N SER A 116 -4.00 -21.57 -6.58
CA SER A 116 -4.90 -22.60 -6.05
C SER A 116 -6.31 -22.58 -6.66
N LEU A 117 -6.78 -21.44 -7.18
CA LEU A 117 -8.09 -21.33 -7.83
C LEU A 117 -8.14 -21.89 -9.26
N PHE A 118 -7.00 -22.15 -9.90
CA PHE A 118 -6.94 -22.61 -11.30
C PHE A 118 -6.27 -23.98 -11.50
N GLU A 119 -5.81 -24.66 -10.44
CA GLU A 119 -5.13 -25.97 -10.53
C GLU A 119 -6.01 -27.18 -10.15
N HIS A 120 -7.31 -27.00 -9.94
CA HIS A 120 -8.25 -28.12 -9.83
C HIS A 120 -9.12 -28.25 -11.08
N PRO A 121 -8.81 -29.17 -12.01
CA PRO A 121 -9.81 -29.59 -12.99
C PRO A 121 -10.97 -30.21 -12.20
N ILE A 122 -12.18 -29.71 -12.43
CA ILE A 122 -13.41 -30.34 -11.97
C ILE A 122 -13.43 -31.74 -12.61
N MET A 123 -12.97 -32.74 -11.86
CA MET A 123 -13.29 -34.14 -12.12
C MET A 123 -14.77 -34.29 -11.81
N ALA A 124 -15.61 -33.97 -12.80
CA ALA A 124 -17.00 -34.36 -12.82
C ALA A 124 -17.03 -35.89 -12.88
N SER A 125 -17.08 -36.52 -11.70
CA SER A 125 -17.45 -37.92 -11.57
C SER A 125 -18.88 -38.05 -12.07
N VAL A 126 -19.03 -38.72 -13.21
CA VAL A 126 -20.33 -39.21 -13.70
C VAL A 126 -20.82 -40.27 -12.73
N PRO A 127 -21.98 -40.12 -12.08
CA PRO A 127 -22.59 -41.24 -11.39
C PRO A 127 -23.33 -42.11 -12.43
N GLN A 128 -22.86 -43.35 -12.63
CA GLN A 128 -23.70 -44.44 -13.15
C GLN A 128 -24.53 -44.98 -11.98
N PRO A 129 -25.82 -45.30 -12.19
CA PRO A 129 -26.19 -46.54 -12.87
C PRO A 129 -26.97 -46.36 -14.18
#